data_AF-A0A3A1UZB0-F1
#
_entry.id   AF-A0A3A1UZB0-F1
#
_cell.length_a   1.000
_cell.length_b   1.000
_cell.length_c   1.000
_cell.angle_alpha   90.00
_cell.angle_beta   90.00
_cell.angle_gamma   90.00
#
_symmetry.space_group_name_H-M   'P 1'
#
loop_
_entity.id
_entity.type
_entity.pdbx_description
1 polymer ?
#
loop_
_entity_poly.entity_id
_entity_poly.type
_entity_poly.pdbx_seq_one_letter_code
_entity_poly.pdbx_strand_id
1 'polypeptide(L)'
;MEGQRLGEIVEGDPLMLAVTYFSFLVKYEPSQGERVKDKIMFLLGDHHQVVKKDMIRLLEQEQYLHKIISGAGHGINHEQPEAVHHEMFRFLAE
;
A
#
# COMPACT_ATOMS: atom_id res chain seq x y z
N MET A 1 6.98 24.90 23.00
CA MET A 1 8.24 24.13 23.19
C MET A 1 8.73 23.72 21.82
N GLU A 2 10.04 23.82 21.65
CA GLU A 2 10.77 24.01 20.39
C GLU A 2 10.63 22.87 19.38
N GLY A 3 10.58 23.26 18.10
CA GLY A 3 10.72 22.34 16.99
C GLY A 3 12.17 21.89 16.85
N GLN A 4 12.38 20.59 16.87
CA GLN A 4 13.65 19.98 16.49
C GLN A 4 13.46 19.30 15.13
N ARG A 5 14.08 19.88 14.08
CA ARG A 5 14.48 19.13 12.88
C ARG A 5 15.53 18.11 13.28
N LEU A 6 15.53 16.97 12.56
CA LEU A 6 16.63 16.04 12.21
C LEU A 6 15.99 14.63 12.14
N GLY A 7 16.07 13.85 11.07
CA GLY A 7 17.03 13.85 9.99
C GLY A 7 16.48 13.23 8.70
N GLU A 8 17.41 13.06 7.78
CA GLU A 8 17.27 12.91 6.33
C GLU A 8 16.28 11.83 5.88
N ILE A 9 15.45 12.23 4.90
CA ILE A 9 14.61 11.36 4.09
C ILE A 9 15.56 10.53 3.22
N VAL A 10 15.71 9.24 3.53
CA VAL A 10 16.31 8.28 2.60
C VAL A 10 15.21 7.87 1.63
N GLU A 11 15.26 8.41 0.41
CA GLU A 11 14.48 7.92 -0.74
C GLU A 11 14.69 6.41 -0.87
N GLY A 12 13.64 5.60 -0.70
CA GLY A 12 13.78 4.14 -0.92
C GLY A 12 12.69 3.20 -0.43
N ASP A 13 11.63 3.67 0.24
CA ASP A 13 10.55 2.79 0.70
C ASP A 13 9.22 3.51 0.89
N PRO A 14 8.21 3.26 0.03
CA PRO A 14 6.84 3.63 0.34
C PRO A 14 6.01 2.39 0.65
N LEU A 15 6.00 1.98 1.92
CA LEU A 15 4.76 1.45 2.51
C LEU A 15 3.80 2.64 2.64
N MET A 16 2.98 2.89 1.62
CA MET A 16 1.95 3.93 1.65
C MET A 16 0.58 3.32 1.40
N LEU A 17 -0.18 3.11 2.48
CA LEU A 17 -1.64 3.14 2.44
C LEU A 17 -2.08 4.41 3.19
N ALA A 18 -2.43 5.47 2.45
CA ALA A 18 -3.13 6.61 3.03
C ALA A 18 -3.87 7.40 1.94
N VAL A 19 -5.18 7.21 1.87
CA VAL A 19 -6.07 8.23 1.31
C VAL A 19 -6.38 9.23 2.42
N THR A 20 -5.68 10.37 2.34
CA THR A 20 -5.95 11.74 2.85
C THR A 20 -5.66 12.17 4.31
N TYR A 21 -4.93 13.31 4.36
CA TYR A 21 -4.69 14.34 5.39
C TYR A 21 -3.77 14.02 6.60
N PHE A 22 -2.51 14.50 6.51
CA PHE A 22 -1.48 14.59 7.56
C PHE A 22 -1.21 13.29 8.35
N SER A 23 -0.56 12.31 7.71
CA SER A 23 -0.15 11.08 8.39
C SER A 23 1.30 11.20 8.89
N PHE A 24 1.48 11.26 10.20
CA PHE A 24 2.74 10.80 10.81
C PHE A 24 2.89 9.31 10.49
N LEU A 25 4.08 8.87 10.09
CA LEU A 25 4.36 7.46 9.88
C LEU A 25 4.31 6.75 11.23
N VAL A 26 3.34 5.84 11.40
CA VAL A 26 3.21 4.98 12.57
C VAL A 26 3.54 3.55 12.15
N LYS A 27 4.25 2.80 13.01
CA LYS A 27 4.51 1.38 12.77
C LYS A 27 3.19 0.62 12.70
N TYR A 28 3.08 -0.29 11.73
CA TYR A 28 1.94 -1.18 11.60
C TYR A 28 1.74 -2.02 12.88
N GLU A 29 0.49 -2.05 13.37
CA GLU A 29 0.07 -2.90 14.48
C GLU A 29 -0.98 -3.90 13.96
N PRO A 30 -0.70 -5.22 13.98
CA PRO A 30 -1.61 -6.24 13.45
C PRO A 30 -3.05 -6.17 13.95
N SER A 31 -3.21 -5.85 15.24
CA SER A 31 -4.52 -5.78 15.91
C SER A 31 -5.46 -4.72 15.29
N GLN A 32 -4.89 -3.62 14.79
CA GLN A 32 -5.63 -2.55 14.12
C GLN A 32 -5.98 -2.95 12.69
N GLY A 33 -5.02 -3.62 12.04
CA GLY A 33 -5.15 -4.13 10.69
C GLY A 33 -6.29 -5.13 10.53
N GLU A 34 -6.40 -6.09 11.45
CA GLU A 34 -7.41 -7.14 11.42
C GLU A 34 -8.84 -6.60 11.40
N ARG A 35 -9.12 -5.49 12.10
CA ARG A 35 -10.47 -4.90 12.20
C ARG A 35 -11.02 -4.36 10.88
N VAL A 36 -10.14 -4.07 9.93
CA VAL A 36 -10.47 -3.45 8.64
C VAL A 36 -10.03 -4.30 7.46
N LYS A 37 -9.53 -5.51 7.73
CA LYS A 37 -8.93 -6.40 6.74
C LYS A 37 -9.85 -6.72 5.58
N ASP A 38 -11.12 -7.03 5.86
CA ASP A 38 -12.12 -7.30 4.83
C ASP A 38 -12.58 -6.04 4.08
N LYS A 39 -12.13 -4.86 4.49
CA LYS A 39 -12.48 -3.55 3.90
C LYS A 39 -11.30 -2.94 3.12
N ILE A 40 -10.17 -3.63 3.06
CA ILE A 40 -8.95 -3.15 2.41
C ILE A 40 -8.46 -4.19 1.42
N MET A 41 -8.19 -3.73 0.20
CA MET A 41 -7.45 -4.49 -0.80
C MET A 41 -6.21 -3.72 -1.23
N PHE A 42 -5.06 -4.39 -1.29
CA PHE A 42 -3.81 -3.82 -1.74
C PHE A 42 -3.58 -4.10 -3.23
N LEU A 43 -3.41 -3.04 -4.03
CA LEU A 43 -3.00 -3.15 -5.43
C LEU A 43 -1.54 -2.72 -5.58
N LEU A 44 -0.75 -3.56 -6.23
CA LEU A 44 0.70 -3.41 -6.30
C LEU A 44 1.18 -3.55 -7.74
N GLY A 45 2.16 -2.75 -8.17
CA GLY A 45 2.84 -2.94 -9.45
C GLY A 45 3.96 -3.98 -9.36
N ASP A 46 4.20 -4.78 -10.39
CA ASP A 46 5.24 -5.83 -10.40
C ASP A 46 6.68 -5.34 -10.60
N HIS A 47 6.88 -4.04 -10.79
CA HIS A 47 8.22 -3.49 -10.92
C HIS A 47 9.02 -3.69 -9.62
N HIS A 48 10.28 -4.12 -9.72
CA HIS A 48 11.09 -4.56 -8.58
C HIS A 48 11.32 -3.50 -7.48
N GLN A 49 11.10 -2.23 -7.82
CA GLN A 49 11.20 -1.13 -6.85
C GLN A 49 9.93 -0.99 -6.00
N VAL A 50 8.78 -1.47 -6.47
CA VAL A 50 7.45 -1.32 -5.86
C VAL A 50 7.14 -2.50 -4.95
N VAL A 51 7.35 -3.72 -5.47
CA VAL A 51 7.06 -4.95 -4.74
C VAL A 51 8.32 -5.48 -4.09
N LYS A 52 8.45 -5.21 -2.79
CA LYS A 52 9.43 -5.90 -1.95
C LYS A 52 8.85 -7.24 -1.50
N LYS A 53 9.66 -8.30 -1.56
CA LYS A 53 9.26 -9.65 -1.13
C LYS A 53 8.70 -9.68 0.29
N ASP A 54 9.24 -8.85 1.18
CA ASP A 54 8.79 -8.79 2.56
C ASP A 54 7.42 -8.15 2.72
N MET A 55 7.02 -7.23 1.83
CA MET A 55 5.68 -6.67 1.82
C MET A 55 4.64 -7.71 1.39
N ILE A 56 4.89 -8.44 0.30
CA ILE A 56 3.98 -9.52 -0.15
C ILE A 56 3.85 -10.57 0.95
N ARG A 57 4.96 -10.99 1.55
CA ARG A 57 4.95 -11.93 2.68
C ARG A 57 4.10 -11.42 3.84
N LEU A 58 4.23 -10.14 4.20
CA LEU A 58 3.41 -9.56 5.27
C LEU A 58 1.92 -9.61 4.91
N LEU A 59 1.55 -9.21 3.68
CA LEU A 59 0.16 -9.25 3.23
C LEU A 59 -0.40 -10.68 3.21
N GLU A 60 0.40 -11.66 2.80
CA GLU A 60 0.03 -13.08 2.83
C GLU A 60 -0.10 -13.62 4.26
N GLN A 61 0.87 -13.33 5.14
CA GLN A 61 0.88 -13.77 6.54
C GLN A 61 -0.31 -13.21 7.32
N GLU A 62 -0.60 -11.92 7.11
CA GLU A 62 -1.71 -11.21 7.72
C GLU A 62 -3.02 -11.43 6.94
N GLN A 63 -3.00 -12.24 5.88
CA GLN A 63 -4.13 -12.62 5.02
C GLN A 63 -4.92 -11.44 4.43
N TYR A 64 -4.25 -10.35 4.08
CA TYR A 64 -4.85 -9.26 3.33
C TYR A 64 -5.13 -9.66 1.89
N LEU A 65 -6.27 -9.19 1.39
CA LEU A 65 -6.54 -9.20 -0.04
C LEU A 65 -5.51 -8.31 -0.75
N HIS A 66 -4.84 -8.88 -1.73
CA HIS A 66 -3.88 -8.15 -2.53
C HIS A 66 -3.85 -8.68 -3.96
N LYS A 67 -3.47 -7.82 -4.90
CA LYS A 67 -3.24 -8.20 -6.30
C LYS A 67 -2.07 -7.44 -6.88
N ILE A 68 -1.30 -8.15 -7.69
CA ILE A 68 -0.21 -7.58 -8.48
C ILE A 68 -0.76 -7.25 -9.88
N ILE A 69 -0.63 -5.99 -10.28
CA ILE A 69 -0.88 -5.48 -11.64
C ILE A 69 0.44 -5.59 -12.41
N SER A 70 0.47 -6.49 -13.39
CA SER A 70 1.67 -6.75 -14.19
C SER A 70 2.00 -5.59 -15.13
N GLY A 71 3.29 -5.31 -15.32
CA GLY A 71 3.75 -4.22 -16.19
C GLY A 71 3.45 -2.83 -15.64
N ALA A 72 3.41 -2.68 -14.31
CA ALA A 72 3.14 -1.40 -13.65
C ALA A 72 4.17 -1.10 -12.55
N GLY A 73 4.53 0.18 -12.44
CA GLY A 73 5.43 0.75 -11.45
C GLY A 73 4.71 1.27 -10.21
N HIS A 74 5.29 2.31 -9.60
CA HIS A 74 4.73 2.92 -8.38
C HIS A 74 3.41 3.64 -8.65
N GLY A 75 3.22 4.13 -9.87
CA GLY A 75 2.08 4.96 -10.26
C GLY A 75 0.97 4.16 -10.90
N ILE A 76 0.57 3.00 -10.34
CA ILE A 76 -0.40 2.08 -10.98
C ILE A 76 -1.69 2.79 -11.45
N ASN A 77 -2.17 3.80 -10.71
CA ASN A 77 -3.36 4.58 -11.05
C ASN A 77 -3.19 5.44 -12.30
N HIS A 78 -1.96 5.88 -12.60
CA HIS A 78 -1.63 6.66 -13.79
C HIS A 78 -1.21 5.78 -14.96
N GLU A 79 -0.56 4.66 -14.68
CA GLU A 79 0.00 3.75 -15.69
C GLU A 79 -1.06 2.81 -16.27
N GLN A 80 -1.95 2.27 -15.42
CA GLN A 80 -3.01 1.34 -15.83
C GLN A 80 -4.33 1.63 -15.09
N PRO A 81 -4.94 2.83 -15.31
CA PRO A 81 -6.16 3.23 -14.61
C PRO A 81 -7.31 2.26 -14.82
N GLU A 82 -7.47 1.68 -16.02
CA GLU A 82 -8.54 0.74 -16.31
C GLU A 82 -8.42 -0.54 -15.49
N ALA A 83 -7.19 -1.08 -15.35
CA ALA A 83 -6.93 -2.26 -14.54
C ALA A 83 -7.23 -1.98 -13.06
N VAL A 84 -6.77 -0.84 -12.54
CA VAL A 84 -7.06 -0.42 -11.16
C VAL A 84 -8.56 -0.28 -10.94
N HIS A 85 -9.28 0.44 -11.81
CA HIS A 85 -10.71 0.66 -11.67
C HIS A 85 -11.48 -0.66 -11.72
N HIS A 86 -11.11 -1.58 -12.61
CA HIS A 86 -11.72 -2.90 -12.68
C HIS A 86 -11.61 -3.65 -11.34
N GLU A 87 -10.42 -3.65 -10.74
CA GLU A 87 -10.18 -4.28 -9.45
C GLU A 87 -10.92 -3.60 -8.30
N MET A 88 -11.00 -2.27 -8.32
CA MET A 88 -11.80 -1.50 -7.34
C MET A 88 -13.28 -1.85 -7.43
N PHE A 89 -13.85 -1.88 -8.64
CA PHE A 89 -15.26 -2.23 -8.81
C PHE A 89 -15.54 -3.67 -8.40
N ARG A 90 -14.66 -4.62 -8.73
CA ARG A 90 -14.78 -6.00 -8.26
C ARG A 90 -14.79 -6.06 -6.73
N PHE A 91 -13.83 -5.41 -6.08
CA PHE A 91 -13.72 -5.41 -4.62
C PHE A 91 -14.94 -4.79 -3.92
N LEU A 92 -15.52 -3.74 -4.49
CA LEU A 92 -16.68 -3.07 -3.90
C LEU A 92 -18.03 -3.76 -4.19
N ALA A 93 -18.06 -4.68 -5.15
CA ALA A 93 -19.28 -5.39 -5.56
C ALA A 93 -19.43 -6.76 -4.87
N GLU A 94 -18.36 -7.29 -4.28
CA GLU A 94 -18.32 -8.49 -3.45
C GLU A 94 -18.67 -8.17 -1.99
#